data_AF-A0A2H0Z7T3-F1
#
_entry.id   AF-A0A2H0Z7T3-F1
#
_cell.length_a   1.000
_cell.length_b   1.000
_cell.length_c   1.000
_cell.angle_alpha   90.00
_cell.angle_beta   90.00
_cell.angle_gamma   90.00
#
_symmetry.space_group_name_H-M   'P 1'
#
loop_
_entity.id
_entity.type
_entity.pdbx_description
1 polymer ?
#
loop_
_entity_poly.entity_id
_entity_poly.type
_entity_poly.pdbx_seq_one_letter_code
_entity_poly.pdbx_strand_id
1 'polypeptide(L)'
;MGFVPMLQASLLERRFRKNSPPAYYLSIPHQQSTSRHRYVRKADVEIVRRHTDAWREFSQAMAELVRINREAERLLRRIGEGRCLKIDLGGER
;
A
#
# COMPACT_ATOMS: atom_id res chain seq x y z
N MET A 1 -1.05 16.14 15.92
CA MET A 1 -1.56 15.89 14.55
C MET A 1 -3.01 15.42 14.67
N GLY A 2 -3.95 16.07 14.00
CA GLY A 2 -5.37 15.66 14.03
C GLY A 2 -5.60 14.38 13.23
N PHE A 3 -6.65 13.62 13.57
CA PHE A 3 -7.06 12.44 12.82
C PHE A 3 -7.49 12.83 11.41
N VAL A 4 -6.85 12.25 10.39
CA VAL A 4 -7.25 12.37 8.98
C VAL A 4 -7.68 10.99 8.50
N PRO A 5 -8.96 10.80 8.09
CA PRO A 5 -9.40 9.54 7.50
C PRO A 5 -8.56 9.17 6.29
N MET A 6 -8.26 7.88 6.13
CA MET A 6 -7.55 7.35 4.97
C MET A 6 -8.53 6.72 3.99
N LEU A 7 -8.39 7.04 2.70
CA LEU A 7 -9.12 6.38 1.62
C LEU A 7 -8.18 5.45 0.86
N GLN A 8 -8.44 4.14 0.93
CA GLN A 8 -7.74 3.12 0.15
C GLN A 8 -8.11 3.22 -1.33
N ALA A 9 -7.60 4.24 -2.00
CA ALA A 9 -7.86 4.57 -3.38
C ALA A 9 -6.80 5.56 -3.89
N SER A 10 -6.73 5.71 -5.22
CA SER A 10 -5.89 6.72 -5.86
C SER A 10 -6.76 7.79 -6.52
N LEU A 11 -6.46 9.07 -6.28
CA LEU A 11 -7.09 10.16 -7.01
C LEU A 11 -6.44 10.30 -8.39
N LEU A 12 -7.24 10.22 -9.45
CA LEU A 12 -6.83 10.35 -10.84
C LEU A 12 -7.37 11.67 -11.42
N GLU A 13 -6.48 12.45 -12.03
CA GLU A 13 -6.84 13.59 -12.87
C GLU A 13 -6.89 13.16 -14.34
N ARG A 14 -7.99 13.45 -15.04
CA ARG A 14 -8.14 13.16 -16.48
C ARG A 14 -8.56 14.42 -17.24
N ARG A 15 -7.86 14.71 -18.33
CA ARG A 15 -8.23 15.78 -19.28
C ARG A 15 -8.63 15.15 -20.60
N PHE A 16 -9.89 15.35 -21.00
CA PHE A 16 -10.44 14.73 -22.20
C PHE A 16 -10.17 15.55 -23.48
N ARG A 17 -9.91 16.85 -23.35
CA ARG A 17 -9.50 17.71 -24.47
C ARG A 17 -8.35 18.61 -24.03
N LYS A 18 -7.57 19.09 -24.99
CA LYS A 18 -6.56 20.13 -24.76
C LYS A 18 -7.28 21.37 -24.21
N ASN A 19 -6.84 21.89 -23.07
CA ASN A 19 -7.40 23.04 -22.34
C ASN A 19 -8.79 22.86 -21.70
N SER A 20 -9.38 21.65 -21.68
CA SER A 20 -10.63 21.44 -20.92
C SER A 20 -10.37 21.39 -19.41
N PRO A 21 -11.35 21.75 -18.56
CA PRO A 21 -11.27 21.48 -17.13
C PRO A 21 -10.98 19.99 -16.86
N PRO A 22 -10.12 19.68 -15.88
CA PRO A 22 -9.88 18.30 -15.50
C PRO A 22 -11.13 17.68 -14.85
N ALA A 23 -11.34 16.40 -15.13
CA ALA A 23 -12.26 15.53 -14.40
C ALA A 23 -11.47 14.67 -13.40
N TYR A 24 -12.00 14.53 -12.20
CA TYR A 24 -11.35 13.78 -11.12
C TYR A 24 -12.09 12.48 -10.86
N TYR A 25 -11.33 11.40 -10.68
CA TYR A 25 -11.87 10.07 -10.39
C TYR A 25 -11.09 9.42 -9.25
N LEU A 26 -11.79 8.76 -8.33
CA LEU A 26 -11.21 7.83 -7.38
C LEU A 26 -11.10 6.46 -8.03
N SER A 27 -9.88 5.96 -8.14
CA SER A 27 -9.57 4.60 -8.54
C SER A 27 -9.51 3.71 -7.30
N ILE A 28 -10.52 2.87 -7.12
CA ILE A 28 -10.69 2.02 -5.95
C ILE A 28 -10.23 0.60 -6.33
N PRO A 29 -9.24 0.02 -5.62
CA PRO A 29 -8.81 -1.35 -5.87
C PRO A 29 -9.97 -2.33 -5.62
N HIS A 30 -10.12 -3.31 -6.51
CA HIS A 30 -11.13 -4.34 -6.39
C HIS A 30 -10.43 -5.71 -6.31
N GLN A 31 -10.73 -6.48 -5.26
CA GLN A 31 -10.04 -7.75 -4.95
C GLN A 31 -10.04 -8.80 -6.07
N GLN A 32 -10.94 -8.72 -7.05
CA GLN A 32 -11.16 -9.75 -8.08
C GLN A 32 -11.08 -9.21 -9.52
N SER A 33 -10.76 -7.92 -9.73
CA SER A 33 -10.83 -7.32 -11.07
C SER A 33 -10.02 -6.01 -11.18
N THR A 34 -10.07 -5.41 -12.36
CA THR A 34 -9.66 -4.03 -12.61
C THR A 34 -10.27 -3.04 -11.62
N SER A 35 -9.52 -1.99 -11.31
CA SER A 35 -9.93 -0.93 -10.39
C SER A 35 -11.26 -0.29 -10.81
N ARG A 36 -12.17 -0.10 -9.86
CA ARG A 36 -13.42 0.63 -10.11
C ARG A 36 -13.20 2.13 -9.98
N HIS A 37 -13.66 2.91 -10.96
CA HIS A 37 -13.50 4.36 -10.95
C HIS A 37 -14.81 5.04 -10.52
N ARG A 38 -14.72 5.95 -9.55
CA ARG A 38 -15.84 6.80 -9.13
C ARG A 38 -15.52 8.26 -9.39
N TYR A 39 -16.44 8.98 -10.03
CA TYR A 39 -16.28 10.42 -10.24
C TYR A 39 -16.24 11.17 -8.92
N VAL A 40 -15.36 12.17 -8.83
CA VAL A 40 -15.24 13.09 -7.70
C VAL A 40 -15.67 14.47 -8.15
N ARG A 41 -16.62 15.06 -7.42
CA ARG A 41 -17.09 16.42 -7.70
C ARG A 41 -15.97 17.41 -7.39
N LYS A 42 -15.89 18.48 -8.19
CA LYS A 42 -14.84 19.51 -8.04
C LYS A 42 -14.74 20.07 -6.61
N ALA A 43 -15.87 20.25 -5.92
CA ALA A 43 -15.91 20.77 -4.54
C ALA A 43 -15.24 19.83 -3.52
N ASP A 44 -15.23 18.52 -3.78
CA ASP A 44 -14.74 17.51 -2.84
C ASP A 44 -13.27 17.12 -3.10
N VAL A 45 -12.68 17.58 -4.22
CA VAL A 45 -11.35 17.14 -4.70
C VAL A 45 -10.28 17.32 -3.62
N GLU A 46 -10.23 18.46 -2.96
CA GLU A 46 -9.18 18.75 -1.96
C GLU A 46 -9.34 17.96 -0.67
N ILE A 47 -10.57 17.58 -0.30
CA ILE A 47 -10.80 16.69 0.84
C ILE A 47 -10.39 15.28 0.47
N VAL A 48 -10.82 14.81 -0.70
CA VAL A 48 -10.49 13.47 -1.21
C VAL A 48 -8.97 13.32 -1.39
N ARG A 49 -8.30 14.33 -1.95
CA ARG A 49 -6.85 14.37 -2.14
C ARG A 49 -6.12 14.12 -0.82
N ARG A 50 -6.47 14.87 0.23
CA ARG A 50 -5.89 14.71 1.58
C ARG A 50 -6.05 13.28 2.11
N HIS A 51 -7.23 12.68 1.96
CA HIS A 51 -7.45 11.31 2.43
C HIS A 51 -6.68 10.26 1.61
N THR A 52 -6.57 10.45 0.29
CA THR A 52 -5.80 9.54 -0.57
C THR A 52 -4.29 9.70 -0.39
N ASP A 53 -3.81 10.91 -0.11
CA ASP A 53 -2.41 11.17 0.19
C ASP A 53 -2.01 10.53 1.52
N ALA A 54 -2.87 10.65 2.56
CA ALA A 54 -2.66 9.96 3.83
C ALA A 54 -2.57 8.43 3.66
N TRP A 55 -3.45 7.84 2.83
CA TRP A 55 -3.36 6.41 2.49
C TRP A 55 -2.08 6.06 1.74
N ARG A 56 -1.64 6.90 0.79
CA ARG A 56 -0.40 6.70 0.04
C ARG A 56 0.81 6.68 0.98
N GLU A 57 0.92 7.67 1.87
CA GLU A 57 2.00 7.77 2.85
C GLU A 57 2.02 6.55 3.78
N PHE A 58 0.86 6.18 4.32
CA PHE A 58 0.73 4.97 5.13
C PHE A 58 1.18 3.71 4.37
N SER A 59 0.74 3.56 3.13
CA SER A 59 1.09 2.40 2.29
C SER A 59 2.59 2.33 2.00
N GLN A 60 3.22 3.47 1.75
CA GLN A 60 4.68 3.56 1.54
C GLN A 60 5.45 3.20 2.81
N ALA A 61 5.03 3.72 3.96
CA ALA A 61 5.64 3.38 5.25
C ALA A 61 5.50 1.88 5.57
N MET A 62 4.34 1.28 5.29
CA MET A 62 4.12 -0.15 5.46
C MET A 62 5.00 -1.00 4.54
N ALA A 63 5.15 -0.59 3.28
CA ALA A 63 6.03 -1.29 2.33
C ALA A 63 7.50 -1.25 2.80
N GLU A 64 7.95 -0.11 3.31
CA GLU A 64 9.30 0.04 3.86
C GLU A 64 9.49 -0.81 5.12
N LEU A 65 8.50 -0.85 6.01
CA LEU A 65 8.53 -1.73 7.19
C LEU A 65 8.65 -3.21 6.78
N VAL A 66 7.90 -3.66 5.77
CA VAL A 66 8.00 -5.03 5.25
C VAL A 66 9.39 -5.30 4.67
N ARG A 67 9.99 -4.33 3.97
CA ARG A 67 11.35 -4.44 3.45
C ARG A 67 12.37 -4.64 4.57
N ILE A 68 12.30 -3.80 5.62
CA ILE A 68 13.17 -3.89 6.79
C ILE A 68 12.98 -5.23 7.52
N ASN A 69 11.74 -5.68 7.71
CA ASN A 69 11.45 -6.96 8.36
C ASN A 69 12.07 -8.14 7.61
N ARG A 70 11.99 -8.16 6.27
CA ARG A 70 12.63 -9.19 5.44
C ARG A 70 14.16 -9.18 5.58
N GLU A 71 14.75 -8.00 5.70
CA GLU A 71 16.19 -7.86 5.90
C GLU A 71 16.61 -8.37 7.28
N ALA A 72 15.88 -7.99 8.33
CA ALA A 72 16.08 -8.48 9.68
C ALA A 72 15.94 -10.01 9.76
N GLU A 73 14.90 -10.58 9.15
CA GLU A 73 14.72 -12.03 9.07
C GLU A 73 15.91 -12.72 8.39
N ARG A 74 16.40 -12.17 7.27
CA ARG A 74 17.58 -12.71 6.57
C ARG A 74 18.83 -12.67 7.43
N LEU A 75 19.03 -11.62 8.23
CA LEU A 75 20.17 -11.52 9.15
C LEU A 75 20.04 -12.53 10.29
N LEU A 76 18.85 -12.67 10.87
CA LEU A 76 18.59 -13.65 11.93
C LEU A 76 18.79 -15.08 11.45
N ARG A 77 18.30 -15.41 10.23
CA ARG A 77 18.54 -16.73 9.61
C ARG A 77 20.04 -17.00 9.43
N ARG A 78 20.79 -16.03 8.92
CA ARG A 78 22.27 -16.14 8.79
C ARG A 78 22.99 -16.30 10.12
N ILE A 79 22.50 -15.68 11.20
CA ILE A 79 23.06 -15.87 12.54
C ILE A 79 22.75 -17.28 13.06
N GLY A 80 21.55 -17.80 12.78
CA GLY A 80 21.12 -19.14 13.18
C GLY A 80 21.77 -20.26 12.34
N GLU A 81 22.16 -19.98 11.09
CA GLU A 81 22.91 -20.89 10.22
C GLU A 81 24.22 -21.31 10.92
N GLY A 82 24.30 -22.59 11.31
CA GLY A 82 25.44 -23.16 12.02
C GLY A 82 25.37 -23.05 13.55
N ARG A 83 24.39 -22.34 14.13
CA ARG A 83 24.18 -22.27 15.60
C ARG A 83 23.04 -23.14 16.09
N CYS A 84 22.05 -23.40 15.24
CA CYS A 84 20.96 -24.32 15.56
C CYS A 84 21.42 -25.76 15.28
N LEU A 85 21.51 -26.59 16.31
CA LEU A 85 21.62 -28.04 16.12
C LEU A 85 20.32 -28.51 15.44
N LYS A 86 20.43 -29.25 14.33
CA LYS A 86 19.30 -30.09 13.90
C LYS A 86 19.07 -31.09 15.03
N ILE A 87 17.92 -31.00 15.69
CA ILE A 87 17.46 -32.12 16.50
C ILE A 87 17.10 -33.21 15.48
N ASP A 88 17.94 -34.22 15.35
CA ASP A 88 17.50 -35.50 14.80
C ASP A 88 16.52 -36.07 15.82
N LEU A 89 15.24 -35.78 15.62
CA LEU A 89 14.19 -36.61 16.18
C LEU A 89 14.25 -37.91 15.39
N GLY A 90 15.19 -38.79 15.76
CA GLY A 90 15.41 -40.09 15.17
C GLY A 90 14.10 -40.86 15.14
N GLY A 91 13.47 -40.86 13.96
CA GLY A 91 12.40 -41.77 13.61
C GLY A 91 13.03 -42.96 12.90
N GLU A 92 13.72 -43.82 13.64
CA GLU A 92 13.94 -45.19 13.18
C GLU A 92 12.55 -45.86 13.06
N ARG A 93 12.18 -46.17 11.82
CA ARG A 93 11.24 -47.26 11.49
C ARG A 93 11.78 -48.00 10.29
#